data_AF-A0A930DPQ7-F1
#
_entry.id   AF-A0A930DPQ7-F1
#
_cell.length_a   1.000
_cell.length_b   1.000
_cell.length_c   1.000
_cell.angle_alpha   90.00
_cell.angle_beta   90.00
_cell.angle_gamma   90.00
#
_symmetry.space_group_name_H-M   'P 1'
#
loop_
_entity.id
_entity.type
_entity.pdbx_description
1 polymer ?
#
loop_
_entity_poly.entity_id
_entity_poly.type
_entity_poly.pdbx_seq_one_letter_code
_entity_poly.pdbx_strand_id
1 'polypeptide(L)'
;MGLETENPQAFLEQSKELLINFQRIQENLQVSLEKEKETKQVFERDRAAVTEKIEKTIKERQKELEQSYDEKIEQSSGKVKKAQSERESAKNKGIKERIAEETAPLKQENKELKRQMQGICKREGAPMFISRKLFAVLYKPVGFAEFLCLIFLFLFFFAAIPLGLYFFLLRERGILFLVGIYLVDILIFGGLYVLVGNRTVGKFREVVKQSVSIRKRILKNKKSILALAKEIRKDSDDGHYNLTEYDDEIARLTQERNDFIAQKQNALHNFETVSKEIIKDEIENAEKEHLEALKAEWQESTKERVELETLEREKALGLSKEVEQYIGKKHMNLDDIEAMILILQKGEAKSLTETILKLEEEKASI
;
A
#
# COMPACT_ATOMS: atom_id res chain seq x y z
N MET A 1 -82.56 47.45 3.59
CA MET A 1 -81.57 47.58 2.50
C MET A 1 -80.21 47.26 3.10
N GLY A 2 -79.14 47.13 2.31
CA GLY A 2 -77.83 46.79 2.87
C GLY A 2 -77.15 47.99 3.53
N LEU A 3 -76.17 47.75 4.41
CA LEU A 3 -75.42 48.81 5.12
C LEU A 3 -74.75 49.78 4.15
N GLU A 4 -74.37 49.31 2.96
CA GLU A 4 -73.77 50.07 1.87
C GLU A 4 -74.68 51.18 1.30
N THR A 5 -76.01 51.08 1.46
CA THR A 5 -76.96 52.11 1.01
C THR A 5 -77.58 52.88 2.17
N GLU A 6 -77.66 52.30 3.36
CA GLU A 6 -78.23 52.94 4.56
C GLU A 6 -77.19 53.75 5.36
N ASN A 7 -75.93 53.30 5.42
CA ASN A 7 -74.83 54.00 6.10
C ASN A 7 -73.47 53.68 5.44
N PRO A 8 -73.11 54.40 4.35
CA PRO A 8 -71.89 54.13 3.58
C PRO A 8 -70.60 54.34 4.39
N GLN A 9 -70.61 55.20 5.41
CA GLN A 9 -69.46 55.40 6.28
C GLN A 9 -69.20 54.17 7.17
N ALA A 10 -70.25 53.64 7.80
CA ALA A 10 -70.14 52.42 8.62
C ALA A 10 -69.71 51.20 7.80
N PHE A 11 -70.16 51.09 6.54
CA PHE A 11 -69.70 50.06 5.61
C PHE A 11 -68.20 50.15 5.34
N LEU A 12 -67.66 51.35 5.10
CA LEU A 12 -66.22 51.53 4.86
C LEU A 12 -65.38 51.29 6.12
N GLU A 13 -65.87 51.68 7.31
CA GLU A 13 -65.22 51.37 8.59
C GLU A 13 -65.14 49.84 8.81
N GLN A 14 -66.22 49.10 8.54
CA GLN A 14 -66.21 47.63 8.59
C GLN A 14 -65.27 47.02 7.54
N SER A 15 -65.26 47.57 6.32
CA SER A 15 -64.37 47.11 5.24
C SER A 15 -62.90 47.31 5.60
N LYS A 16 -62.57 48.41 6.28
CA LYS A 16 -61.23 48.70 6.82
C LYS A 16 -60.81 47.65 7.84
N GLU A 17 -61.66 47.34 8.82
CA GLU A 17 -61.38 46.30 9.83
C GLU A 17 -61.16 44.92 9.21
N LEU A 18 -61.98 44.56 8.20
CA LEU A 18 -61.83 43.31 7.47
C LEU A 18 -60.50 43.24 6.72
N LEU A 19 -60.05 44.33 6.09
CA LEU A 19 -58.74 44.39 5.42
C LEU A 19 -57.57 44.30 6.39
N ILE A 20 -57.61 44.97 7.54
CA ILE A 20 -56.57 44.87 8.57
C ILE A 20 -56.46 43.43 9.08
N ASN A 21 -57.60 42.78 9.33
CA ASN A 21 -57.61 41.38 9.76
C ASN A 21 -57.04 40.45 8.68
N PHE A 22 -57.38 40.69 7.41
CA PHE A 22 -56.84 39.94 6.28
C PHE A 22 -55.33 40.10 6.13
N GLN A 23 -54.80 41.33 6.21
CA GLN A 23 -53.35 41.57 6.18
C GLN A 23 -52.63 40.86 7.33
N ARG A 24 -53.18 40.91 8.55
CA ARG A 24 -52.62 40.18 9.70
C ARG A 24 -52.58 38.66 9.46
N ILE A 25 -53.61 38.11 8.81
CA ILE A 25 -53.63 36.69 8.43
C ILE A 25 -52.53 36.39 7.41
N GLN A 26 -52.31 37.28 6.43
CA GLN A 26 -51.23 37.13 5.44
C GLN A 26 -49.84 37.19 6.10
N GLU A 27 -49.61 38.12 7.03
CA GLU A 27 -48.36 38.20 7.81
C GLU A 27 -48.13 36.93 8.63
N ASN A 28 -49.16 36.46 9.35
CA ASN A 28 -49.07 35.22 10.13
C ASN A 28 -48.81 33.99 9.25
N LEU A 29 -49.42 33.94 8.06
CA LEU A 29 -49.18 32.86 7.08
C LEU A 29 -47.72 32.88 6.61
N GLN A 30 -47.15 34.06 6.36
CA GLN A 30 -45.76 34.20 5.95
C GLN A 30 -44.79 33.71 7.04
N VAL A 31 -45.04 34.07 8.31
CA VAL A 31 -44.26 33.57 9.46
C VAL A 31 -44.39 32.05 9.60
N SER A 32 -45.61 31.51 9.43
CA SER A 32 -45.86 30.06 9.50
C SER A 32 -45.17 29.29 8.36
N LEU A 33 -45.11 29.87 7.15
CA LEU A 33 -44.33 29.33 6.02
C LEU A 33 -42.84 29.24 6.33
N GLU A 34 -42.26 30.28 6.93
CA GLU A 34 -40.84 30.28 7.33
C GLU A 34 -40.58 29.24 8.42
N LYS A 35 -41.45 29.16 9.44
CA LYS A 35 -41.37 28.15 10.51
C LYS A 35 -41.48 26.71 9.97
N GLU A 36 -42.39 26.42 9.04
CA GLU A 36 -42.47 25.10 8.40
C GLU A 36 -41.17 24.77 7.65
N LYS A 37 -40.62 25.75 6.91
CA LYS A 37 -39.38 25.57 6.17
C LYS A 37 -38.20 25.27 7.09
N GLU A 38 -38.09 25.97 8.21
CA GLU A 38 -37.05 25.75 9.21
C GLU A 38 -37.17 24.37 9.86
N THR A 39 -38.35 24.02 10.39
CA THR A 39 -38.60 22.72 11.04
C THR A 39 -38.36 21.55 10.08
N LYS A 40 -38.78 21.69 8.81
CA LYS A 40 -38.47 20.71 7.76
C LYS A 40 -36.98 20.57 7.50
N GLN A 41 -36.25 21.69 7.42
CA GLN A 41 -34.80 21.66 7.20
C GLN A 41 -34.06 21.00 8.36
N VAL A 42 -34.47 21.26 9.60
CA VAL A 42 -33.89 20.61 10.79
C VAL A 42 -34.14 19.10 10.75
N PHE A 43 -35.38 18.67 10.50
CA PHE A 43 -35.71 17.24 10.39
C PHE A 43 -34.91 16.53 9.29
N GLU A 44 -34.83 17.08 8.08
CA GLU A 44 -34.08 16.46 6.98
C GLU A 44 -32.57 16.44 7.25
N ARG A 45 -32.02 17.48 7.88
CA ARG A 45 -30.61 17.55 8.26
C ARG A 45 -30.26 16.43 9.25
N ASP A 46 -31.06 16.27 10.28
CA ASP A 46 -30.77 15.29 11.33
C ASP A 46 -31.03 13.86 10.86
N ARG A 47 -32.06 13.64 10.04
CA ARG A 47 -32.27 12.34 9.36
C ARG A 47 -31.08 11.97 8.48
N ALA A 48 -30.53 12.93 7.74
CA ALA A 48 -29.33 12.73 6.93
C ALA A 48 -28.10 12.43 7.80
N ALA A 49 -27.92 13.15 8.90
CA ALA A 49 -26.81 12.93 9.84
C ALA A 49 -26.86 11.54 10.49
N VAL A 50 -28.04 11.04 10.84
CA VAL A 50 -28.23 9.67 11.34
C VAL A 50 -27.86 8.65 10.28
N THR A 51 -28.27 8.86 9.03
CA THR A 51 -27.93 7.98 7.90
C THR A 51 -26.41 7.92 7.69
N GLU A 52 -25.74 9.08 7.69
CA GLU A 52 -24.28 9.17 7.57
C GLU A 52 -23.58 8.47 8.74
N LYS A 53 -24.07 8.64 9.97
CA LYS A 53 -23.54 7.98 11.17
C LYS A 53 -23.64 6.46 11.05
N ILE A 54 -24.74 5.92 10.52
CA ILE A 54 -24.92 4.49 10.25
C ILE A 54 -23.87 3.99 9.25
N GLU A 55 -23.78 4.63 8.08
CA GLU A 55 -22.84 4.24 7.03
C GLU A 55 -21.39 4.29 7.50
N LYS A 56 -21.01 5.36 8.20
CA LYS A 56 -19.68 5.53 8.76
C LYS A 56 -19.36 4.44 9.78
N THR A 57 -20.27 4.16 10.71
CA THR A 57 -20.06 3.14 11.76
C THR A 57 -19.93 1.75 11.16
N ILE A 58 -20.76 1.39 10.18
CA ILE A 58 -20.68 0.11 9.47
C ILE A 58 -19.31 -0.03 8.79
N LYS A 59 -18.88 1.01 8.07
CA LYS A 59 -17.60 1.02 7.35
C LYS A 59 -16.39 0.91 8.29
N GLU A 60 -16.43 1.63 9.41
CA GLU A 60 -15.37 1.59 10.42
C GLU A 60 -15.29 0.20 11.07
N ARG A 61 -16.41 -0.36 11.53
CA ARG A 61 -16.45 -1.70 12.14
C ARG A 61 -16.05 -2.81 11.16
N GLN A 62 -16.46 -2.72 9.90
CA GLN A 62 -16.05 -3.67 8.86
C GLN A 62 -14.53 -3.63 8.66
N LYS A 63 -13.95 -2.43 8.59
CA LYS A 63 -12.51 -2.23 8.42
C LYS A 63 -11.72 -2.75 9.63
N GLU A 64 -12.17 -2.46 10.84
CA GLU A 64 -11.54 -2.96 12.08
C GLU A 64 -11.57 -4.50 12.16
N LEU A 65 -12.69 -5.11 11.78
CA LEU A 65 -12.82 -6.56 11.67
C LEU A 65 -11.84 -7.12 10.64
N GLU A 66 -11.76 -6.49 9.46
CA GLU A 66 -10.85 -6.90 8.40
C GLU A 66 -9.38 -6.84 8.85
N GLN A 67 -8.98 -5.72 9.45
CA GLN A 67 -7.63 -5.49 9.96
C GLN A 67 -7.24 -6.53 11.03
N SER A 68 -8.15 -6.84 11.95
CA SER A 68 -7.90 -7.82 13.01
C SER A 68 -7.57 -9.22 12.46
N TYR A 69 -8.27 -9.63 11.39
CA TYR A 69 -7.97 -10.89 10.71
C TYR A 69 -6.70 -10.83 9.85
N ASP A 70 -6.46 -9.71 9.17
CA ASP A 70 -5.25 -9.53 8.35
C ASP A 70 -3.97 -9.59 9.18
N GLU A 71 -3.96 -8.99 10.38
CA GLU A 71 -2.84 -9.10 11.32
C GLU A 71 -2.55 -10.57 11.70
N LYS A 72 -3.60 -11.38 11.94
CA LYS A 72 -3.45 -12.81 12.24
C LYS A 72 -2.94 -13.61 11.05
N ILE A 73 -3.44 -13.31 9.85
CA ILE A 73 -2.99 -13.94 8.60
C ILE A 73 -1.53 -13.57 8.32
N GLU A 74 -1.13 -12.32 8.54
CA GLU A 74 0.25 -11.87 8.38
C GLU A 74 1.18 -12.56 9.39
N GLN A 75 0.78 -12.61 10.67
CA GLN A 75 1.53 -13.31 11.71
C GLN A 75 1.74 -14.79 11.34
N SER A 76 0.67 -15.48 10.92
CA SER A 76 0.73 -16.89 10.52
C SER A 76 1.59 -17.08 9.24
N SER A 77 1.45 -16.19 8.26
CA SER A 77 2.28 -16.18 7.05
C SER A 77 3.76 -15.97 7.37
N GLY A 78 4.07 -15.15 8.38
CA GLY A 78 5.42 -14.98 8.93
C GLY A 78 5.99 -16.28 9.50
N LYS A 79 5.19 -17.04 10.26
CA LYS A 79 5.60 -18.36 10.77
C LYS A 79 5.90 -19.35 9.63
N VAL A 80 5.04 -19.41 8.61
CA VAL A 80 5.25 -20.26 7.42
C VAL A 80 6.57 -19.93 6.72
N LYS A 81 6.83 -18.64 6.46
CA LYS A 81 8.09 -18.18 5.84
C LYS A 81 9.31 -18.55 6.67
N LYS A 82 9.21 -18.42 8.00
CA LYS A 82 10.30 -18.79 8.91
C LYS A 82 10.59 -20.30 8.84
N ALA A 83 9.56 -21.14 8.94
CA ALA A 83 9.71 -22.59 8.83
C ALA A 83 10.30 -23.02 7.47
N GLN A 84 9.88 -22.39 6.38
CA GLN A 84 10.48 -22.60 5.05
C GLN A 84 11.97 -22.22 5.01
N SER A 85 12.35 -21.10 5.62
CA SER A 85 13.76 -20.70 5.70
C SER A 85 14.59 -21.68 6.55
N GLU A 86 14.02 -22.21 7.63
CA GLU A 86 14.68 -23.21 8.47
C GLU A 86 14.87 -24.53 7.71
N ARG A 87 13.85 -24.98 6.96
CA ARG A 87 13.94 -26.13 6.07
C ARG A 87 15.05 -25.97 5.03
N GLU A 88 15.11 -24.84 4.33
CA GLU A 88 16.15 -24.59 3.33
C GLU A 88 17.55 -24.52 3.95
N SER A 89 17.67 -23.99 5.17
CA SER A 89 18.93 -24.02 5.91
C SER A 89 19.35 -25.46 6.26
N ALA A 90 18.41 -26.28 6.73
CA ALA A 90 18.64 -27.70 7.03
C ALA A 90 19.05 -28.48 5.77
N LYS A 91 18.36 -28.28 4.64
CA LYS A 91 18.73 -28.83 3.33
C LYS A 91 20.15 -28.44 2.92
N ASN A 92 20.48 -27.15 2.99
CA ASN A 92 21.81 -26.66 2.63
C ASN A 92 22.90 -27.22 3.54
N LYS A 93 22.61 -27.45 4.81
CA LYS A 93 23.50 -28.14 5.74
C LYS A 93 23.69 -29.60 5.32
N GLY A 94 22.62 -30.32 5.06
CA GLY A 94 22.66 -31.71 4.58
C GLY A 94 23.47 -31.87 3.28
N ILE A 95 23.27 -30.98 2.30
CA ILE A 95 24.06 -30.95 1.06
C ILE A 95 25.56 -30.81 1.36
N LYS A 96 25.94 -29.92 2.29
CA LYS A 96 27.35 -29.73 2.66
C LYS A 96 27.93 -30.98 3.35
N GLU A 97 27.17 -31.61 4.22
CA GLU A 97 27.55 -32.84 4.92
C GLU A 97 27.73 -34.00 3.95
N ARG A 98 26.77 -34.22 3.04
CA ARG A 98 26.85 -35.23 1.97
C ARG A 98 28.04 -35.01 1.04
N ILE A 99 28.29 -33.76 0.61
CA ILE A 99 29.51 -33.44 -0.15
C ILE A 99 30.76 -33.77 0.66
N ALA A 100 30.79 -33.47 1.96
CA ALA A 100 31.94 -33.76 2.80
C ALA A 100 32.19 -35.27 2.92
N GLU A 101 31.13 -36.06 3.13
CA GLU A 101 31.14 -37.51 3.27
C GLU A 101 31.51 -38.20 1.95
N GLU A 102 30.79 -37.96 0.86
CA GLU A 102 31.03 -38.64 -0.42
C GLU A 102 32.39 -38.25 -1.04
N THR A 103 32.91 -37.06 -0.74
CA THR A 103 34.25 -36.65 -1.21
C THR A 103 35.37 -37.04 -0.25
N ALA A 104 35.06 -37.55 0.96
CA ALA A 104 36.03 -38.00 1.94
C ALA A 104 37.01 -39.06 1.40
N PRO A 105 36.58 -40.14 0.71
CA PRO A 105 37.50 -41.14 0.18
C PRO A 105 38.50 -40.54 -0.84
N LEU A 106 38.03 -39.67 -1.74
CA LEU A 106 38.91 -39.00 -2.71
C LEU A 106 39.88 -38.02 -2.04
N LYS A 107 39.44 -37.34 -0.97
CA LYS A 107 40.31 -36.47 -0.16
C LYS A 107 41.35 -37.27 0.62
N GLN A 108 40.97 -38.44 1.14
CA GLN A 108 41.87 -39.35 1.84
C GLN A 108 42.89 -39.96 0.89
N GLU A 109 42.47 -40.45 -0.28
CA GLU A 109 43.35 -40.92 -1.35
C GLU A 109 44.35 -39.83 -1.76
N ASN A 110 43.92 -38.56 -1.86
CA ASN A 110 44.84 -37.45 -2.13
C ASN A 110 45.90 -37.24 -1.04
N LYS A 111 45.57 -37.49 0.23
CA LYS A 111 46.55 -37.43 1.33
C LYS A 111 47.54 -38.60 1.24
N GLU A 112 47.04 -39.80 0.96
CA GLU A 112 47.85 -41.01 0.80
C GLU A 112 48.78 -40.91 -0.41
N LEU A 113 48.30 -40.44 -1.56
CA LEU A 113 49.09 -40.17 -2.76
C LEU A 113 50.24 -39.19 -2.48
N LYS A 114 50.01 -38.15 -1.69
CA LYS A 114 51.10 -37.23 -1.27
C LYS A 114 52.12 -37.92 -0.37
N ARG A 115 51.68 -38.75 0.58
CA ARG A 115 52.58 -39.54 1.44
C ARG A 115 53.37 -40.56 0.63
N GLN A 116 52.73 -41.22 -0.33
CA GLN A 116 53.37 -42.16 -1.26
C GLN A 116 54.48 -41.48 -2.07
N MET A 117 54.23 -40.28 -2.60
CA MET A 117 55.23 -39.50 -3.32
C MET A 117 56.46 -39.16 -2.45
N GLN A 118 56.24 -38.78 -1.17
CA GLN A 118 57.33 -38.55 -0.22
C GLN A 118 58.08 -39.84 0.13
N GLY A 119 57.35 -40.96 0.29
CA GLY A 119 57.91 -42.28 0.54
C GLY A 119 58.81 -42.76 -0.60
N ILE A 120 58.38 -42.58 -1.86
CA ILE A 120 59.20 -42.89 -3.05
C ILE A 120 60.48 -42.07 -3.02
N CYS A 121 60.42 -40.76 -2.71
CA CYS A 121 61.62 -39.94 -2.62
C CYS A 121 62.60 -40.47 -1.56
N LYS A 122 62.10 -40.84 -0.37
CA LYS A 122 62.95 -41.38 0.71
C LYS A 122 63.57 -42.73 0.34
N ARG A 123 62.80 -43.64 -0.24
CA ARG A 123 63.26 -45.00 -0.60
C ARG A 123 64.37 -44.97 -1.65
N GLU A 124 64.23 -44.13 -2.66
CA GLU A 124 65.18 -44.04 -3.78
C GLU A 124 66.34 -43.07 -3.49
N GLY A 125 66.47 -42.56 -2.26
CA GLY A 125 67.51 -41.58 -1.88
C GLY A 125 67.42 -40.24 -2.62
N ALA A 126 66.25 -39.92 -3.18
CA ALA A 126 66.02 -38.72 -3.96
C ALA A 126 65.70 -37.52 -3.04
N PRO A 127 66.12 -36.29 -3.39
CA PRO A 127 65.83 -35.12 -2.57
C PRO A 127 64.32 -34.90 -2.37
N MET A 128 63.88 -34.70 -1.12
CA MET A 128 62.45 -34.55 -0.80
C MET A 128 61.79 -33.35 -1.48
N PHE A 129 62.55 -32.33 -1.91
CA PHE A 129 61.97 -31.20 -2.63
C PHE A 129 61.39 -31.59 -4.00
N ILE A 130 61.73 -32.76 -4.56
CA ILE A 130 61.10 -33.30 -5.78
C ILE A 130 59.58 -33.47 -5.60
N SER A 131 59.16 -33.82 -4.38
CA SER A 131 57.76 -33.98 -4.00
C SER A 131 57.03 -32.65 -3.73
N ARG A 132 57.75 -31.52 -3.69
CA ARG A 132 57.14 -30.21 -3.43
C ARG A 132 56.54 -29.62 -4.70
N LYS A 133 55.45 -28.86 -4.52
CA LYS A 133 54.71 -28.25 -5.63
C LYS A 133 55.58 -27.33 -6.49
N LEU A 134 56.44 -26.50 -5.90
CA LEU A 134 57.25 -25.53 -6.63
C LEU A 134 58.22 -26.20 -7.62
N PHE A 135 59.00 -27.20 -7.15
CA PHE A 135 59.87 -27.99 -8.03
C PHE A 135 59.08 -28.66 -9.15
N ALA A 136 57.93 -29.23 -8.78
CA ALA A 136 57.11 -29.98 -9.71
C ALA A 136 56.46 -29.07 -10.78
N VAL A 137 56.10 -27.83 -10.45
CA VAL A 137 55.64 -26.80 -11.41
C VAL A 137 56.79 -26.35 -12.32
N LEU A 138 57.98 -26.17 -11.76
CA LEU A 138 59.15 -25.65 -12.46
C LEU A 138 59.66 -26.61 -13.55
N TYR A 139 59.70 -27.92 -13.28
CA TYR A 139 60.30 -28.90 -14.20
C TYR A 139 59.30 -29.81 -14.93
N LYS A 140 58.12 -30.06 -14.35
CA LYS A 140 57.09 -30.97 -14.89
C LYS A 140 55.66 -30.49 -14.56
N PRO A 141 55.21 -29.35 -15.10
CA PRO A 141 53.83 -28.89 -14.90
C PRO A 141 52.84 -29.90 -15.47
N VAL A 142 51.76 -30.21 -14.74
CA VAL A 142 50.79 -31.25 -15.13
C VAL A 142 49.42 -30.71 -15.54
N GLY A 143 49.16 -29.42 -15.34
CA GLY A 143 47.89 -28.78 -15.69
C GLY A 143 48.04 -27.34 -16.13
N PHE A 144 47.00 -26.80 -16.76
CA PHE A 144 47.01 -25.46 -17.35
C PHE A 144 47.37 -24.35 -16.34
N ALA A 145 46.81 -24.38 -15.13
CA ALA A 145 47.13 -23.40 -14.09
C ALA A 145 48.60 -23.47 -13.63
N GLU A 146 49.20 -24.66 -13.63
CA GLU A 146 50.63 -24.81 -13.31
C GLU A 146 51.51 -24.33 -14.45
N PHE A 147 51.09 -24.53 -15.70
CA PHE A 147 51.76 -23.99 -16.86
C PHE A 147 51.73 -22.46 -16.88
N LEU A 148 50.59 -21.84 -16.56
CA LEU A 148 50.51 -20.39 -16.36
C LEU A 148 51.41 -19.92 -15.22
N CYS A 149 51.46 -20.65 -14.11
CA CYS A 149 52.37 -20.34 -12.99
C CYS A 149 53.85 -20.43 -13.43
N LEU A 150 54.20 -21.41 -14.27
CA LEU A 150 55.54 -21.50 -14.86
C LEU A 150 55.85 -20.30 -15.76
N ILE A 151 54.92 -19.88 -16.62
CA ILE A 151 55.08 -18.68 -17.46
C ILE A 151 55.28 -17.44 -16.58
N PHE A 152 54.47 -17.29 -15.54
CA PHE A 152 54.61 -16.17 -14.61
C PHE A 152 55.96 -16.16 -13.91
N LEU A 153 56.43 -17.33 -13.42
CA LEU A 153 57.77 -17.45 -12.84
C LEU A 153 58.85 -17.11 -13.86
N PHE A 154 58.72 -17.57 -15.11
CA PHE A 154 59.65 -17.24 -16.19
C PHE A 154 59.70 -15.73 -16.46
N LEU A 155 58.55 -15.08 -16.63
CA LEU A 155 58.48 -13.62 -16.83
C LEU A 155 59.00 -12.85 -15.61
N PHE A 156 58.75 -13.35 -14.40
CA PHE A 156 59.26 -12.73 -13.19
C PHE A 156 60.79 -12.76 -13.16
N PHE A 157 61.41 -13.94 -13.34
CA PHE A 157 62.87 -14.08 -13.29
C PHE A 157 63.56 -13.44 -14.50
N PHE A 158 63.08 -13.65 -15.72
CA PHE A 158 63.78 -13.22 -16.93
C PHE A 158 63.25 -11.91 -17.54
N ALA A 159 62.21 -11.29 -16.99
CA ALA A 159 61.80 -9.96 -17.44
C ALA A 159 61.73 -8.97 -16.27
N ALA A 160 60.93 -9.27 -15.24
CA ALA A 160 60.72 -8.32 -14.15
C ALA A 160 62.00 -8.02 -13.36
N ILE A 161 62.82 -9.02 -13.03
CA ILE A 161 64.07 -8.82 -12.30
C ILE A 161 65.11 -8.04 -13.14
N PRO A 162 65.50 -8.48 -14.37
CA PRO A 162 66.43 -7.73 -15.20
C PRO A 162 65.99 -6.29 -15.51
N LEU A 163 64.72 -6.10 -15.88
CA LEU A 163 64.18 -4.77 -16.16
C LEU A 163 64.12 -3.92 -14.89
N GLY A 164 63.68 -4.49 -13.77
CA GLY A 164 63.66 -3.80 -12.48
C GLY A 164 65.05 -3.33 -12.08
N LEU A 165 66.04 -4.22 -12.10
CA LEU A 165 67.43 -3.88 -11.78
C LEU A 165 67.98 -2.78 -12.69
N TYR A 166 67.71 -2.84 -14.00
CA TYR A 166 68.15 -1.81 -14.92
C TYR A 166 67.47 -0.46 -14.66
N PHE A 167 66.14 -0.42 -14.57
CA PHE A 167 65.38 0.82 -14.41
C PHE A 167 65.60 1.50 -13.06
N PHE A 168 65.82 0.73 -11.99
CA PHE A 168 66.02 1.30 -10.65
C PHE A 168 67.49 1.66 -10.35
N LEU A 169 68.47 0.90 -10.84
CA LEU A 169 69.88 1.08 -10.45
C LEU A 169 70.77 1.67 -11.55
N LEU A 170 70.42 1.48 -12.83
CA LEU A 170 71.37 1.65 -13.94
C LEU A 170 70.77 2.40 -15.15
N ARG A 171 69.62 3.07 -14.98
CA ARG A 171 68.88 3.75 -16.07
C ARG A 171 69.71 4.75 -16.85
N GLU A 172 70.65 5.43 -16.20
CA GLU A 172 71.51 6.46 -16.80
C GLU A 172 72.76 5.89 -17.50
N ARG A 173 73.04 4.58 -17.34
CA ARG A 173 74.29 3.94 -17.79
C ARG A 173 74.22 3.41 -19.23
N GLY A 174 73.07 3.52 -19.90
CA GLY A 174 72.87 3.12 -21.30
C GLY A 174 72.59 1.63 -21.52
N ILE A 175 72.13 1.30 -22.73
CA ILE A 175 71.54 -0.01 -23.09
C ILE A 175 72.53 -1.19 -22.95
N LEU A 176 73.85 -0.95 -23.02
CA LEU A 176 74.85 -2.02 -22.87
C LEU A 176 74.82 -2.66 -21.47
N PHE A 177 74.48 -1.90 -20.42
CA PHE A 177 74.31 -2.45 -19.07
C PHE A 177 73.09 -3.35 -18.97
N LEU A 178 72.02 -3.06 -19.70
CA LEU A 178 70.85 -3.95 -19.78
C LEU A 178 71.26 -5.31 -20.36
N VAL A 179 72.02 -5.32 -21.46
CA VAL A 179 72.52 -6.55 -22.08
C VAL A 179 73.40 -7.34 -21.10
N GLY A 180 74.27 -6.66 -20.36
CA GLY A 180 75.10 -7.27 -19.31
C GLY A 180 74.29 -7.91 -18.18
N ILE A 181 73.24 -7.21 -17.68
CA ILE A 181 72.34 -7.73 -16.64
C ILE A 181 71.63 -8.99 -17.12
N TYR A 182 71.08 -8.98 -18.34
CA TYR A 182 70.43 -10.17 -18.92
C TYR A 182 71.41 -11.35 -19.08
N LEU A 183 72.65 -11.07 -19.49
CA LEU A 183 73.68 -12.11 -19.62
C LEU A 183 74.01 -12.74 -18.26
N VAL A 184 74.17 -11.92 -17.22
CA VAL A 184 74.41 -12.40 -15.84
C VAL A 184 73.19 -13.14 -15.29
N ASP A 185 71.99 -12.62 -15.49
CA ASP A 185 70.73 -13.22 -15.05
C ASP A 185 70.51 -14.62 -15.67
N ILE A 186 70.72 -14.75 -16.99
CA ILE A 186 70.65 -16.03 -17.70
C ILE A 186 71.70 -17.01 -17.19
N LEU A 187 72.94 -16.56 -16.95
CA LEU A 187 73.99 -17.43 -16.40
C LEU A 187 73.65 -17.91 -14.98
N ILE A 188 73.15 -17.02 -14.12
CA ILE A 188 72.81 -17.36 -12.74
C ILE A 188 71.54 -18.21 -12.69
N PHE A 189 70.39 -17.67 -13.10
CA PHE A 189 69.10 -18.36 -12.97
C PHE A 189 68.94 -19.49 -13.98
N GLY A 190 69.33 -19.25 -15.25
CA GLY A 190 69.31 -20.28 -16.28
C GLY A 190 70.32 -21.39 -15.99
N GLY A 191 71.55 -21.03 -15.60
CA GLY A 191 72.57 -22.00 -15.20
C GLY A 191 72.16 -22.82 -13.97
N LEU A 192 71.62 -22.18 -12.93
CA LEU A 192 71.11 -22.87 -11.74
C LEU A 192 69.94 -23.79 -12.08
N TYR A 193 69.01 -23.35 -12.93
CA TYR A 193 67.89 -24.18 -13.39
C TYR A 193 68.37 -25.44 -14.13
N VAL A 194 69.32 -25.31 -15.06
CA VAL A 194 69.89 -26.46 -15.79
C VAL A 194 70.66 -27.39 -14.85
N LEU A 195 71.47 -26.84 -13.94
CA LEU A 195 72.25 -27.62 -12.97
C LEU A 195 71.34 -28.46 -12.06
N VAL A 196 70.32 -27.83 -11.47
CA VAL A 196 69.34 -28.51 -10.61
C VAL A 196 68.55 -29.53 -11.43
N GLY A 197 68.10 -29.18 -12.64
CA GLY A 197 67.41 -30.09 -13.55
C GLY A 197 68.22 -31.35 -13.86
N ASN A 198 69.49 -31.21 -14.25
CA ASN A 198 70.36 -32.35 -14.57
C ASN A 198 70.63 -33.22 -13.34
N ARG A 199 70.95 -32.61 -12.19
CA ARG A 199 71.28 -33.33 -10.94
C ARG A 199 70.07 -34.03 -10.31
N THR A 200 68.86 -33.58 -10.61
CA THR A 200 67.62 -34.12 -10.02
C THR A 200 66.76 -34.86 -11.03
N VAL A 201 66.20 -34.17 -12.02
CA VAL A 201 65.30 -34.73 -13.05
C VAL A 201 66.03 -35.75 -13.93
N GLY A 202 67.30 -35.49 -14.27
CA GLY A 202 68.13 -36.44 -15.01
C GLY A 202 68.46 -37.69 -14.19
N LYS A 203 69.02 -37.49 -12.98
CA LYS A 203 69.48 -38.59 -12.10
C LYS A 203 68.34 -39.45 -11.53
N PHE A 204 67.24 -38.84 -11.12
CA PHE A 204 66.09 -39.50 -10.49
C PHE A 204 64.87 -39.53 -11.42
N ARG A 205 65.09 -39.86 -12.71
CA ARG A 205 64.06 -39.81 -13.75
C ARG A 205 62.81 -40.61 -13.40
N GLU A 206 62.96 -41.82 -12.88
CA GLU A 206 61.82 -42.68 -12.51
C GLU A 206 61.04 -42.13 -11.31
N VAL A 207 61.72 -41.58 -10.30
CA VAL A 207 61.08 -40.91 -9.15
C VAL A 207 60.26 -39.71 -9.63
N VAL A 208 60.81 -38.91 -10.56
CA VAL A 208 60.09 -37.76 -11.14
C VAL A 208 58.91 -38.21 -11.98
N LYS A 209 59.05 -39.27 -12.79
CA LYS A 209 57.95 -39.85 -13.58
C LYS A 209 56.81 -40.35 -12.70
N GLN A 210 57.11 -41.07 -11.61
CA GLN A 210 56.13 -41.51 -10.63
C GLN A 210 55.50 -40.33 -9.87
N SER A 211 56.28 -39.31 -9.52
CA SER A 211 55.74 -38.09 -8.91
C SER A 211 54.75 -37.37 -9.83
N VAL A 212 55.03 -37.34 -11.14
CA VAL A 212 54.12 -36.79 -12.16
C VAL A 212 52.84 -37.60 -12.28
N SER A 213 52.91 -38.95 -12.30
CA SER A 213 51.71 -39.79 -12.38
C SER A 213 50.82 -39.64 -11.15
N ILE A 214 51.41 -39.58 -9.96
CA ILE A 214 50.71 -39.29 -8.70
C ILE A 214 50.02 -37.91 -8.76
N ARG A 215 50.72 -36.87 -9.22
CA ARG A 215 50.14 -35.53 -9.36
C ARG A 215 49.00 -35.47 -10.36
N LYS A 216 49.09 -36.19 -11.48
CA LYS A 216 47.98 -36.34 -12.46
C LYS A 216 46.77 -37.01 -11.81
N ARG A 217 46.97 -38.05 -11.00
CA ARG A 217 45.90 -38.72 -10.24
C ARG A 217 45.25 -37.77 -9.22
N ILE A 218 46.04 -37.01 -8.46
CA ILE A 218 45.53 -35.97 -7.55
C ILE A 218 44.71 -34.92 -8.31
N LEU A 219 45.16 -34.50 -9.50
CA LEU A 219 44.42 -33.54 -10.33
C LEU A 219 43.08 -34.13 -10.81
N LYS A 220 43.06 -35.41 -11.23
CA LYS A 220 41.82 -36.12 -11.59
C LYS A 220 40.86 -36.19 -10.40
N ASN A 221 41.35 -36.59 -9.22
CA ASN A 221 40.53 -36.65 -8.01
C ASN A 221 39.94 -35.29 -7.64
N LYS A 222 40.71 -34.20 -7.75
CA LYS A 222 40.17 -32.84 -7.54
C LYS A 222 39.06 -32.49 -8.52
N LYS A 223 39.18 -32.87 -9.79
CA LYS A 223 38.09 -32.68 -10.78
C LYS A 223 36.87 -33.53 -10.42
N SER A 224 37.06 -34.78 -10.03
CA SER A 224 35.98 -35.67 -9.60
C SER A 224 35.27 -35.15 -8.35
N ILE A 225 36.00 -34.63 -7.36
CA ILE A 225 35.42 -33.98 -6.17
C ILE A 225 34.53 -32.79 -6.57
N LEU A 226 34.99 -31.95 -7.50
CA LEU A 226 34.21 -30.80 -7.97
C LEU A 226 32.98 -31.22 -8.78
N ALA A 227 33.10 -32.27 -9.61
CA ALA A 227 31.99 -32.82 -10.37
C ALA A 227 30.93 -33.40 -9.44
N LEU A 228 31.34 -34.23 -8.47
CA LEU A 228 30.46 -34.83 -7.47
C LEU A 228 29.77 -33.75 -6.61
N ALA A 229 30.53 -32.75 -6.15
CA ALA A 229 29.94 -31.63 -5.41
C ALA A 229 28.96 -30.79 -6.24
N LYS A 230 29.10 -30.75 -7.57
CA LYS A 230 28.15 -30.08 -8.46
C LYS A 230 26.91 -30.94 -8.72
N GLU A 231 27.09 -32.24 -8.82
CA GLU A 231 26.01 -33.22 -8.99
C GLU A 231 25.11 -33.23 -7.75
N ILE A 232 25.68 -33.37 -6.55
CA ILE A 232 24.93 -33.33 -5.28
C ILE A 232 24.15 -32.01 -5.11
N ARG A 233 24.71 -30.87 -5.54
CA ARG A 233 24.00 -29.57 -5.47
C ARG A 233 22.85 -29.44 -6.47
N LYS A 234 22.88 -30.21 -7.54
CA LYS A 234 21.84 -30.24 -8.57
C LYS A 234 20.83 -31.35 -8.34
N ASP A 235 21.15 -32.26 -7.43
CA ASP A 235 20.27 -33.35 -7.04
C ASP A 235 18.98 -32.76 -6.49
N SER A 236 17.87 -33.21 -7.07
CA SER A 236 16.53 -32.78 -6.66
C SER A 236 15.97 -33.67 -5.55
N ASP A 237 16.59 -34.83 -5.30
CA ASP A 237 16.16 -35.73 -4.23
C ASP A 237 16.63 -35.22 -2.86
N ASP A 238 15.65 -34.81 -2.06
CA ASP A 238 15.84 -34.31 -0.70
C ASP A 238 15.68 -35.41 0.36
N GLY A 239 15.33 -36.64 -0.02
CA GLY A 239 15.03 -37.75 0.90
C GLY A 239 16.19 -38.11 1.84
N HIS A 240 17.42 -37.76 1.45
CA HIS A 240 18.63 -37.99 2.23
C HIS A 240 18.78 -37.05 3.45
N TYR A 241 18.02 -35.95 3.51
CA TYR A 241 18.24 -34.88 4.49
C TYR A 241 17.23 -34.86 5.65
N ASN A 242 16.34 -35.88 5.74
CA ASN A 242 15.32 -36.01 6.79
C ASN A 242 14.53 -34.70 7.03
N LEU A 243 13.99 -34.11 5.96
CA LEU A 243 13.28 -32.82 6.02
C LEU A 243 11.79 -32.96 6.38
N THR A 244 11.30 -34.19 6.59
CA THR A 244 9.87 -34.49 6.81
C THR A 244 9.29 -33.72 7.98
N GLU A 245 10.00 -33.59 9.10
CA GLU A 245 9.52 -32.82 10.25
C GLU A 245 9.29 -31.34 9.91
N TYR A 246 10.14 -30.76 9.05
CA TYR A 246 9.95 -29.39 8.57
C TYR A 246 8.79 -29.29 7.59
N ASP A 247 8.62 -30.29 6.73
CA ASP A 247 7.50 -30.36 5.78
C ASP A 247 6.15 -30.47 6.51
N ASP A 248 6.08 -31.30 7.55
CA ASP A 248 4.89 -31.45 8.40
C ASP A 248 4.57 -30.16 9.15
N GLU A 249 5.59 -29.48 9.70
CA GLU A 249 5.41 -28.20 10.37
C GLU A 249 4.94 -27.11 9.41
N ILE A 250 5.53 -27.02 8.21
CA ILE A 250 5.09 -26.09 7.17
C ILE A 250 3.64 -26.38 6.76
N ALA A 251 3.27 -27.66 6.61
CA ALA A 251 1.90 -28.06 6.29
C ALA A 251 0.92 -27.63 7.39
N ARG A 252 1.26 -27.88 8.66
CA ARG A 252 0.45 -27.48 9.81
C ARG A 252 0.27 -25.96 9.88
N LEU A 253 1.35 -25.20 9.77
CA LEU A 253 1.29 -23.73 9.79
C LEU A 253 0.54 -23.17 8.58
N THR A 254 0.67 -23.81 7.42
CA THR A 254 -0.08 -23.44 6.21
C THR A 254 -1.57 -23.69 6.39
N GLN A 255 -1.95 -24.79 7.05
CA GLN A 255 -3.33 -25.06 7.41
C GLN A 255 -3.86 -24.01 8.38
N GLU A 256 -3.14 -23.71 9.47
CA GLU A 256 -3.51 -22.64 10.42
C GLU A 256 -3.75 -21.30 9.71
N ARG A 257 -2.87 -20.92 8.78
CA ARG A 257 -3.04 -19.72 7.95
C ARG A 257 -4.32 -19.77 7.11
N ASN A 258 -4.58 -20.89 6.45
CA ASN A 258 -5.76 -21.06 5.62
C ASN A 258 -7.05 -21.04 6.45
N ASP A 259 -7.02 -21.59 7.66
CA ASP A 259 -8.14 -21.54 8.60
C ASP A 259 -8.45 -20.09 8.99
N PHE A 260 -7.44 -19.24 9.23
CA PHE A 260 -7.66 -17.81 9.46
C PHE A 260 -8.26 -17.09 8.25
N ILE A 261 -7.85 -17.43 7.02
CA ILE A 261 -8.43 -16.88 5.79
C ILE A 261 -9.91 -17.27 5.68
N ALA A 262 -10.24 -18.53 5.94
CA ALA A 262 -11.62 -19.01 5.93
C ALA A 262 -12.46 -18.33 7.02
N GLN A 263 -11.92 -18.18 8.23
CA GLN A 263 -12.58 -17.46 9.32
C GLN A 263 -12.80 -15.98 8.97
N LYS A 264 -11.84 -15.29 8.34
CA LYS A 264 -12.01 -13.91 7.85
C LYS A 264 -13.20 -13.82 6.90
N GLN A 265 -13.27 -14.70 5.91
CA GLN A 265 -14.37 -14.72 4.93
C GLN A 265 -15.72 -14.95 5.60
N ASN A 266 -15.81 -15.93 6.50
CA ASN A 266 -17.03 -16.20 7.25
C ASN A 266 -17.45 -15.03 8.15
N ALA A 267 -16.50 -14.39 8.82
CA ALA A 267 -16.76 -13.25 9.69
C ALA A 267 -17.26 -12.03 8.89
N LEU A 268 -16.64 -11.73 7.75
CA LEU A 268 -17.08 -10.66 6.85
C LEU A 268 -18.47 -10.94 6.28
N HIS A 269 -18.73 -12.18 5.87
CA HIS A 269 -20.06 -12.56 5.39
C HIS A 269 -21.14 -12.41 6.48
N ASN A 270 -20.86 -12.86 7.71
CA ASN A 270 -21.76 -12.68 8.84
C ASN A 270 -21.96 -11.19 9.19
N PHE A 271 -20.90 -10.38 9.06
CA PHE A 271 -20.98 -8.95 9.26
C PHE A 271 -21.93 -8.29 8.24
N GLU A 272 -21.76 -8.61 6.96
CA GLU A 272 -22.58 -8.06 5.87
C GLU A 272 -24.06 -8.49 5.94
N THR A 273 -24.33 -9.72 6.37
CA THR A 273 -25.68 -10.30 6.38
C THR A 273 -26.45 -10.03 7.66
N VAL A 274 -25.78 -10.02 8.82
CA VAL A 274 -26.44 -9.95 10.13
C VAL A 274 -26.01 -8.71 10.90
N SER A 275 -24.71 -8.53 11.13
CA SER A 275 -24.24 -7.46 12.02
C SER A 275 -24.55 -6.07 11.49
N LYS A 276 -24.53 -5.88 10.17
CA LYS A 276 -24.86 -4.61 9.52
C LYS A 276 -26.27 -4.14 9.86
N GLU A 277 -27.25 -5.03 9.76
CA GLU A 277 -28.65 -4.71 10.09
C GLU A 277 -28.82 -4.46 11.58
N ILE A 278 -28.17 -5.24 12.44
CA ILE A 278 -28.18 -4.99 13.90
C ILE A 278 -27.63 -3.61 14.25
N ILE A 279 -26.51 -3.20 13.64
CA ILE A 279 -25.90 -1.89 13.87
C ILE A 279 -26.81 -0.76 13.40
N LYS A 280 -27.43 -0.95 12.23
CA LYS A 280 -28.38 0.00 11.68
C LYS A 280 -29.57 0.15 12.64
N ASP A 281 -30.19 -0.95 13.05
CA ASP A 281 -31.34 -0.95 13.96
C ASP A 281 -30.98 -0.34 15.32
N GLU A 282 -29.79 -0.62 15.85
CA GLU A 282 -29.30 -0.05 17.11
C GLU A 282 -29.22 1.49 17.04
N ILE A 283 -28.64 2.02 15.97
CA ILE A 283 -28.49 3.47 15.77
C ILE A 283 -29.85 4.11 15.46
N GLU A 284 -30.66 3.50 14.59
CA GLU A 284 -32.00 4.00 14.25
C GLU A 284 -32.89 4.05 15.50
N ASN A 285 -32.87 3.02 16.35
CA ASN A 285 -33.65 3.00 17.59
C ASN A 285 -33.15 4.04 18.61
N ALA A 286 -31.84 4.27 18.70
CA ALA A 286 -31.29 5.28 19.61
C ALA A 286 -31.73 6.71 19.23
N GLU A 287 -31.84 7.00 17.93
CA GLU A 287 -32.19 8.35 17.42
C GLU A 287 -33.70 8.49 17.12
N LYS A 288 -34.47 7.40 17.28
CA LYS A 288 -35.88 7.32 16.88
C LYS A 288 -36.76 8.36 17.57
N GLU A 289 -36.65 8.48 18.90
CA GLU A 289 -37.47 9.42 19.67
C GLU A 289 -37.21 10.87 19.26
N HIS A 290 -35.94 11.20 19.02
CA HIS A 290 -35.53 12.53 18.59
C HIS A 290 -36.05 12.87 17.18
N LEU A 291 -35.89 11.94 16.22
CA LEU A 291 -36.39 12.14 14.86
C LEU A 291 -37.91 12.21 14.79
N GLU A 292 -38.63 11.40 15.59
CA GLU A 292 -40.09 11.48 15.65
C GLU A 292 -40.57 12.78 16.31
N ALA A 293 -39.84 13.32 17.30
CA ALA A 293 -40.14 14.64 17.88
C ALA A 293 -39.98 15.77 16.84
N LEU A 294 -38.86 15.80 16.10
CA LEU A 294 -38.63 16.78 15.03
C LEU A 294 -39.66 16.66 13.90
N LYS A 295 -40.04 15.43 13.56
CA LYS A 295 -41.08 15.16 12.56
C LYS A 295 -42.44 15.64 13.03
N ALA A 296 -42.79 15.45 14.31
CA ALA A 296 -44.02 15.95 14.88
C ALA A 296 -44.06 17.49 14.88
N GLU A 297 -42.94 18.16 15.17
CA GLU A 297 -42.84 19.63 15.12
C GLU A 297 -43.00 20.18 13.69
N TRP A 298 -42.39 19.51 12.71
CA TRP A 298 -42.61 19.84 11.29
C TRP A 298 -44.06 19.60 10.87
N GLN A 299 -44.67 18.49 11.28
CA GLN A 299 -46.08 18.20 10.98
C GLN A 299 -47.02 19.24 11.61
N GLU A 300 -46.75 19.68 12.82
CA GLU A 300 -47.55 20.69 13.50
C GLU A 300 -47.42 22.05 12.80
N SER A 301 -46.21 22.47 12.45
CA SER A 301 -45.97 23.70 11.67
C SER A 301 -46.65 23.64 10.29
N THR A 302 -46.69 22.45 9.67
CA THR A 302 -47.41 22.22 8.41
C THR A 302 -48.91 22.39 8.59
N LYS A 303 -49.50 21.87 9.68
CA LYS A 303 -50.94 22.05 9.97
C LYS A 303 -51.26 23.53 10.21
N GLU A 304 -50.49 24.21 11.07
CA GLU A 304 -50.65 25.64 11.34
C GLU A 304 -50.67 26.45 10.02
N ARG A 305 -49.73 26.14 9.12
CA ARG A 305 -49.67 26.79 7.81
C ARG A 305 -50.90 26.50 6.96
N VAL A 306 -51.34 25.25 6.88
CA VAL A 306 -52.52 24.84 6.08
C VAL A 306 -53.81 25.46 6.62
N GLU A 307 -53.95 25.58 7.95
CA GLU A 307 -55.08 26.25 8.60
C GLU A 307 -55.09 27.75 8.28
N LEU A 308 -53.94 28.42 8.39
CA LEU A 308 -53.80 29.83 8.02
C LEU A 308 -54.04 30.06 6.52
N GLU A 309 -53.58 29.15 5.66
CA GLU A 309 -53.81 29.22 4.22
C GLU A 309 -55.31 29.05 3.88
N THR A 310 -56.01 28.17 4.59
CA THR A 310 -57.45 27.99 4.42
C THR A 310 -58.21 29.23 4.89
N LEU A 311 -57.84 29.76 6.06
CA LEU A 311 -58.42 30.99 6.60
C LEU A 311 -58.18 32.20 5.68
N GLU A 312 -56.97 32.32 5.12
CA GLU A 312 -56.62 33.36 4.15
C GLU A 312 -57.52 33.28 2.92
N ARG A 313 -57.69 32.08 2.33
CA ARG A 313 -58.59 31.88 1.18
C ARG A 313 -60.04 32.20 1.50
N GLU A 314 -60.54 31.77 2.66
CA GLU A 314 -61.90 32.07 3.10
C GLU A 314 -62.13 33.57 3.28
N LYS A 315 -61.18 34.27 3.92
CA LYS A 315 -61.26 35.72 4.12
C LYS A 315 -61.07 36.50 2.81
N ALA A 316 -60.22 36.03 1.90
CA ALA A 316 -60.10 36.61 0.56
C ALA A 316 -61.42 36.50 -0.23
N LEU A 317 -62.07 35.33 -0.18
CA LEU A 317 -63.39 35.14 -0.80
C LEU A 317 -64.48 35.98 -0.11
N GLY A 318 -64.43 36.11 1.21
CA GLY A 318 -65.32 36.97 1.99
C GLY A 318 -65.18 38.44 1.60
N LEU A 319 -63.95 38.97 1.55
CA LEU A 319 -63.65 40.32 1.08
C LEU A 319 -64.13 40.54 -0.36
N SER A 320 -63.96 39.56 -1.24
CA SER A 320 -64.46 39.66 -2.61
C SER A 320 -65.98 39.80 -2.67
N LYS A 321 -66.70 39.04 -1.83
CA LYS A 321 -68.16 39.07 -1.75
C LYS A 321 -68.70 40.29 -1.01
N GLU A 322 -68.08 40.72 0.08
CA GLU A 322 -68.66 41.73 0.98
C GLU A 322 -68.17 43.14 0.67
N VAL A 323 -66.96 43.27 0.10
CA VAL A 323 -66.29 44.56 -0.10
C VAL A 323 -66.01 44.82 -1.58
N GLU A 324 -65.32 43.92 -2.27
CA GLU A 324 -64.87 44.11 -3.66
C GLU A 324 -66.01 44.39 -4.63
N GLN A 325 -67.18 43.77 -4.46
CA GLN A 325 -68.34 44.00 -5.34
C GLN A 325 -68.88 45.44 -5.29
N TYR A 326 -68.63 46.18 -4.20
CA TYR A 326 -69.17 47.53 -3.99
C TYR A 326 -68.14 48.63 -4.22
N ILE A 327 -66.89 48.44 -3.78
CA ILE A 327 -65.82 49.44 -3.94
C ILE A 327 -64.85 49.14 -5.09
N GLY A 328 -64.89 47.92 -5.64
CA GLY A 328 -64.00 47.47 -6.69
C GLY A 328 -62.60 47.11 -6.18
N LYS A 329 -61.97 46.11 -6.80
CA LYS A 329 -60.65 45.59 -6.41
C LYS A 329 -59.56 46.67 -6.34
N LYS A 330 -59.64 47.66 -7.24
CA LYS A 330 -58.67 48.76 -7.36
C LYS A 330 -58.59 49.60 -6.07
N HIS A 331 -59.72 49.81 -5.41
CA HIS A 331 -59.86 50.68 -4.23
C HIS A 331 -59.96 49.88 -2.92
N MET A 332 -59.76 48.56 -2.99
CA MET A 332 -59.76 47.64 -1.84
C MET A 332 -58.38 47.59 -1.18
N ASN A 333 -57.90 48.75 -0.74
CA ASN A 333 -56.66 48.91 0.03
C ASN A 333 -56.91 49.89 1.18
N LEU A 334 -56.06 49.84 2.21
CA LEU A 334 -56.25 50.62 3.44
C LEU A 334 -56.26 52.12 3.20
N ASP A 335 -55.34 52.62 2.39
CA ASP A 335 -55.19 54.05 2.09
C ASP A 335 -56.46 54.62 1.42
N ASP A 336 -57.03 53.86 0.47
CA ASP A 336 -58.21 54.27 -0.29
C ASP A 336 -59.47 54.22 0.54
N ILE A 337 -59.63 53.20 1.37
CA ILE A 337 -60.78 53.11 2.29
C ILE A 337 -60.71 54.22 3.35
N GLU A 338 -59.54 54.54 3.88
CA GLU A 338 -59.36 55.67 4.79
C GLU A 338 -59.70 57.01 4.13
N ALA A 339 -59.25 57.23 2.90
CA ALA A 339 -59.60 58.42 2.13
C ALA A 339 -61.10 58.52 1.86
N MET A 340 -61.77 57.41 1.50
CA MET A 340 -63.22 57.39 1.30
C MET A 340 -64.01 57.68 2.59
N ILE A 341 -63.55 57.16 3.75
CA ILE A 341 -64.15 57.49 5.06
C ILE A 341 -64.04 58.99 5.33
N LEU A 342 -62.88 59.60 5.05
CA LEU A 342 -62.67 61.03 5.24
C LEU A 342 -63.56 61.88 4.33
N ILE A 343 -63.75 61.50 3.06
CA ILE A 343 -64.64 62.19 2.11
C ILE A 343 -66.10 62.18 2.62
N LEU A 344 -66.56 61.05 3.13
CA LEU A 344 -67.90 60.94 3.73
C LEU A 344 -68.03 61.75 5.03
N GLN A 345 -67.01 61.75 5.89
CA GLN A 345 -67.01 62.52 7.14
C GLN A 345 -67.02 64.03 6.91
N LYS A 346 -66.38 64.51 5.83
CA LYS A 346 -66.44 65.92 5.42
C LYS A 346 -67.78 66.32 4.79
N GLY A 347 -68.68 65.36 4.55
CA GLY A 347 -69.98 65.58 3.92
C GLY A 347 -69.90 65.85 2.43
N GLU A 348 -68.79 65.50 1.79
CA GLU A 348 -68.50 65.82 0.39
C GLU A 348 -69.20 64.85 -0.58
N ALA A 349 -69.63 63.68 -0.12
CA ALA A 349 -70.40 62.71 -0.89
C ALA A 349 -71.52 62.12 -0.01
N LYS A 350 -72.62 61.69 -0.63
CA LYS A 350 -73.78 61.08 0.07
C LYS A 350 -73.96 59.59 -0.20
N SER A 351 -73.23 59.05 -1.18
CA SER A 351 -73.29 57.63 -1.56
C SER A 351 -71.90 57.05 -1.80
N LEU A 352 -71.77 55.73 -1.69
CA LEU A 352 -70.51 55.02 -1.94
C LEU A 352 -69.97 55.26 -3.34
N THR A 353 -70.83 55.24 -4.37
CA THR A 353 -70.41 55.49 -5.77
C THR A 353 -69.92 56.92 -5.99
N GLU A 354 -70.59 57.91 -5.40
CA GLU A 354 -70.16 59.32 -5.45
C GLU A 354 -68.83 59.52 -4.73
N THR A 355 -68.62 58.80 -3.62
CA THR A 355 -67.35 58.82 -2.85
C THR A 355 -66.20 58.25 -3.67
N ILE A 356 -66.43 57.13 -4.38
CA ILE A 356 -65.44 56.50 -5.26
C ILE A 356 -65.09 57.43 -6.44
N LEU A 357 -66.08 58.05 -7.08
CA LEU A 357 -65.84 58.99 -8.18
C LEU A 357 -65.02 60.20 -7.71
N LYS A 358 -65.34 60.75 -6.54
CA LYS A 358 -64.56 61.85 -5.95
C LYS A 358 -63.13 61.44 -5.59
N LEU A 359 -62.93 60.26 -5.02
CA LEU A 359 -61.59 59.73 -4.76
C LEU A 359 -60.78 59.62 -6.06
N GLU A 360 -61.41 59.14 -7.15
CA GLU A 360 -60.75 59.04 -8.45
C GLU A 360 -60.44 60.41 -9.07
N GLU A 361 -61.31 61.39 -8.89
CA GLU A 361 -61.08 62.79 -9.32
C GLU A 361 -59.95 63.46 -8.51
N GLU A 362 -59.92 63.28 -7.19
CA GLU A 362 -58.84 63.78 -6.32
C GLU A 362 -57.50 63.15 -6.70
N LYS A 363 -57.48 61.84 -6.96
CA LYS A 363 -56.27 61.12 -7.41
C LYS A 363 -55.83 61.47 -8.83
N ALA A 364 -56.74 61.89 -9.70
CA ALA A 364 -56.43 62.33 -11.07
C ALA A 364 -55.98 63.80 -11.12
N SER A 365 -56.22 64.56 -10.05
CA SER A 365 -55.84 65.97 -9.90
C SER A 365 -54.45 66.16 -9.24
N ILE A 366 -53.82 65.06 -8.83
CA ILE A 366 -52.44 64.95 -8.34
C ILE A 366 -51.61 64.32 -9.47
#